data_AF-A0A7S0QNS0-F1
#
_entry.id   AF-A0A7S0QNS0-F1
#
_cell.length_a   1.000
_cell.length_b   1.000
_cell.length_c   1.000
_cell.angle_alpha   90.00
_cell.angle_beta   90.00
_cell.angle_gamma   90.00
#
_symmetry.space_group_name_H-M   'P 1'
#
loop_
_entity.id
_entity.type
_entity.pdbx_description
1 polymer ?
#
loop_
_entity_poly.entity_id
_entity_poly.type
_entity_poly.pdbx_seq_one_letter_code
_entity_poly.pdbx_strand_id
1 'polypeptide(L)'
;NLDSLSVPPTNAPAVALAADAFRLHVNKARSEECPALAAFPDTATVVYAKSGLASDGGAEYRMEVSLGAGELYFARVASLPKYHQLINPLEQALFNDTANLLGRFRVMSSTPAPCSQDPADRLAVSATGVAAINAQGLPWRASLRRGHEGRPARAFGMGYRRPSAAVRLALAVRLSTAGAAPPAAWDARDVTANQTACRAFEVLNQGSCGSCYAFSAATAYSARQCLLGRRAGPAGNVVVSPQQLMDCTNGCDGGNAIDVYTAMLKAGGGVELWCNPYIQRKQACGAGVCGTGLSYAAQAGSVRTVGGTGAGSALQMQLELLRNGPGVASFDVYDDLYAYASGVYARSSGAKPVGAHAVALLGWGVENNVPYWLIQNSWGKSFGNSGFFKMRRGTDECNLESYGLDVVQPVLPVACPNSVCGNGATVLKDCSCRCNGGWSGPVCDKCALVCQNGGAVSEGCGGCICQLGYFGTFCEGGFSVSPLAACSGGRSVVTVTYSFAGTASAPTQKSFIGIFKQQVTDALSSTF
;
A
#
# COMPACT_ATOMS: atom_id res chain seq x y z
N ASN A 1 -22.46 -19.46 5.03
CA ASN A 1 -21.28 -18.60 5.29
C ASN A 1 -20.39 -19.36 6.28
N LEU A 2 -19.25 -19.90 5.81
CA LEU A 2 -18.30 -20.69 6.61
C LEU A 2 -17.59 -19.91 7.74
N ASP A 3 -18.02 -18.66 7.94
CA ASP A 3 -17.41 -17.68 8.83
C ASP A 3 -18.19 -17.46 10.13
N SER A 4 -19.40 -18.03 10.28
CA SER A 4 -20.24 -17.91 11.47
C SER A 4 -20.17 -19.14 12.39
N LEU A 5 -19.10 -19.93 12.32
CA LEU A 5 -19.06 -21.24 12.96
C LEU A 5 -18.31 -21.26 14.28
N SER A 6 -18.83 -22.11 15.16
CA SER A 6 -18.29 -22.38 16.49
C SER A 6 -16.95 -23.10 16.40
N VAL A 7 -16.08 -22.82 17.37
CA VAL A 7 -14.92 -23.64 17.68
C VAL A 7 -15.47 -24.79 18.54
N PRO A 8 -15.71 -26.00 17.97
CA PRO A 8 -16.14 -27.12 18.79
C PRO A 8 -15.03 -27.47 19.79
N PRO A 9 -15.37 -28.01 20.97
CA PRO A 9 -14.38 -28.63 21.84
C PRO A 9 -13.54 -29.64 21.04
N THR A 10 -12.23 -29.65 21.23
CA THR A 10 -11.33 -30.59 20.54
C THR A 10 -11.64 -32.04 20.87
N ASN A 11 -12.28 -32.29 22.01
CA ASN A 11 -12.77 -33.60 22.46
C ASN A 11 -14.21 -33.93 22.00
N ALA A 12 -14.85 -33.09 21.18
CA ALA A 12 -16.19 -33.37 20.68
C ALA A 12 -16.17 -34.68 19.86
N PRO A 13 -17.11 -35.63 20.09
CA PRO A 13 -17.05 -36.96 19.48
C PRO A 13 -16.93 -36.94 17.95
N ALA A 14 -17.65 -36.04 17.28
CA ALA A 14 -17.58 -35.92 15.82
C ALA A 14 -16.21 -35.41 15.31
N VAL A 15 -15.53 -34.56 16.09
CA VAL A 15 -14.20 -34.03 15.77
C VAL A 15 -13.15 -35.12 15.95
N ALA A 16 -13.22 -35.88 17.05
CA ALA A 16 -12.35 -37.03 17.30
C ALA A 16 -12.48 -38.09 16.19
N LEU A 17 -13.70 -38.45 15.80
CA LEU A 17 -13.95 -39.40 14.71
C LEU A 17 -13.42 -38.90 13.36
N ALA A 18 -13.56 -37.61 13.05
CA ALA A 18 -13.01 -37.02 11.84
C ALA A 18 -11.48 -37.02 11.84
N ALA A 19 -10.84 -36.80 13.00
CA ALA A 19 -9.39 -36.87 13.15
C ALA A 19 -8.85 -38.30 13.00
N ASP A 20 -9.54 -39.30 13.55
CA ASP A 20 -9.17 -40.71 13.38
C ASP A 20 -9.34 -41.16 11.92
N ALA A 21 -10.42 -40.74 11.24
CA ALA A 21 -10.59 -40.96 9.81
C ALA A 21 -9.45 -40.35 8.99
N PHE A 22 -9.02 -39.14 9.36
CA PHE A 22 -7.87 -38.48 8.74
C PHE A 22 -6.55 -39.26 8.95
N ARG A 23 -6.29 -39.74 10.18
CA ARG A 23 -5.10 -40.57 10.46
C ARG A 23 -5.07 -41.82 9.59
N LEU A 24 -6.20 -42.52 9.47
CA LEU A 24 -6.30 -43.73 8.64
C LEU A 24 -6.02 -43.42 7.17
N HIS A 25 -6.54 -42.31 6.66
CA HIS A 25 -6.23 -41.83 5.30
C HIS A 25 -4.73 -41.57 5.10
N VAL A 26 -4.06 -40.91 6.06
CA VAL A 26 -2.61 -40.68 6.00
C VAL A 26 -1.83 -41.99 6.03
N ASN A 27 -2.19 -42.92 6.92
CA ASN A 27 -1.53 -44.24 7.00
C ASN A 27 -1.71 -45.06 5.72
N LYS A 28 -2.89 -45.01 5.11
CA LYS A 28 -3.16 -45.67 3.84
C LYS A 28 -2.28 -45.10 2.72
N ALA A 29 -2.28 -43.77 2.56
CA ALA A 29 -1.44 -43.09 1.58
C ALA A 29 0.05 -43.42 1.79
N ARG A 30 0.52 -43.46 3.05
CA ARG A 30 1.89 -43.88 3.36
C ARG A 30 2.16 -45.34 2.95
N SER A 31 1.23 -46.26 3.20
CA SER A 31 1.41 -47.66 2.81
C SER A 31 1.46 -47.89 1.30
N GLU A 32 0.72 -47.07 0.52
CA GLU A 32 0.63 -47.20 -0.94
C GLU A 32 1.74 -46.43 -1.66
N GLU A 33 2.07 -45.22 -1.19
CA GLU A 33 2.96 -44.28 -1.89
C GLU A 33 4.38 -44.22 -1.32
N CYS A 34 4.55 -44.45 -0.01
CA CYS A 34 5.84 -44.32 0.67
C CYS A 34 6.01 -45.33 1.82
N PRO A 35 6.04 -46.65 1.53
CA PRO A 35 5.99 -47.71 2.54
C PRO A 35 7.19 -47.76 3.51
N ALA A 36 8.27 -47.02 3.20
CA ALA A 36 9.40 -46.84 4.10
C ALA A 36 9.05 -45.97 5.34
N LEU A 37 7.98 -45.17 5.27
CA LEU A 37 7.49 -44.41 6.41
C LEU A 37 6.55 -45.27 7.26
N ALA A 38 6.83 -45.34 8.57
CA ALA A 38 5.98 -46.05 9.51
C ALA A 38 4.57 -45.44 9.55
N ALA A 39 3.57 -46.32 9.65
CA ALA A 39 2.21 -45.93 9.99
C ALA A 39 2.16 -45.36 11.42
N PHE A 40 1.30 -44.38 11.66
CA PHE A 40 1.08 -43.83 12.98
C PHE A 40 0.22 -44.78 13.82
N PRO A 41 0.76 -45.35 14.92
CA PRO A 41 0.06 -46.36 15.72
C PRO A 41 -0.99 -45.73 16.65
N ASP A 42 -0.71 -44.53 17.15
CA ASP A 42 -1.52 -43.84 18.17
C ASP A 42 -2.74 -43.14 17.59
N THR A 43 -3.76 -42.89 18.41
CA THR A 43 -4.94 -42.10 18.04
C THR A 43 -4.56 -40.68 17.65
N ALA A 44 -5.34 -40.10 16.75
CA ALA A 44 -5.12 -38.72 16.30
C ALA A 44 -5.35 -37.73 17.45
N THR A 45 -4.38 -36.87 17.75
CA THR A 45 -4.57 -35.81 18.75
C THR A 45 -5.03 -34.53 18.08
N VAL A 46 -6.23 -34.06 18.39
CA VAL A 46 -6.78 -32.81 17.83
C VAL A 46 -6.23 -31.62 18.60
N VAL A 47 -5.42 -30.80 17.94
CA VAL A 47 -4.83 -29.60 18.53
C VAL A 47 -5.77 -28.41 18.40
N TYR A 48 -6.41 -28.29 17.24
CA TYR A 48 -7.37 -27.23 16.94
C TYR A 48 -8.41 -27.75 15.96
N ALA A 49 -9.65 -27.31 16.11
CA ALA A 49 -10.71 -27.64 15.17
C ALA A 49 -11.68 -26.48 15.01
N LYS A 50 -12.17 -26.28 13.80
CA LYS A 50 -13.24 -25.36 13.46
C LYS A 50 -14.26 -26.09 12.59
N SER A 51 -15.53 -26.00 12.94
CA SER A 51 -16.61 -26.59 12.15
C SER A 51 -17.05 -25.64 11.03
N GLY A 52 -17.73 -26.19 10.03
CA GLY A 52 -18.04 -25.57 8.77
C GLY A 52 -19.22 -26.20 8.05
N LEU A 53 -19.67 -25.57 6.96
CA LEU A 53 -20.52 -26.16 5.95
C LEU A 53 -19.72 -26.32 4.64
N ALA A 54 -19.62 -27.54 4.14
CA ALA A 54 -19.09 -27.85 2.83
C ALA A 54 -20.03 -27.34 1.72
N SER A 55 -19.55 -27.34 0.48
CA SER A 55 -20.31 -26.89 -0.70
C SER A 55 -21.56 -27.73 -0.98
N ASP A 56 -21.60 -28.97 -0.50
CA ASP A 56 -22.73 -29.89 -0.59
C ASP A 56 -23.72 -29.76 0.59
N GLY A 57 -23.50 -28.81 1.50
CA GLY A 57 -24.32 -28.61 2.69
C GLY A 57 -23.98 -29.53 3.86
N GLY A 58 -23.01 -30.45 3.72
CA GLY A 58 -22.51 -31.29 4.81
C GLY A 58 -21.65 -30.51 5.81
N ALA A 59 -21.47 -31.03 7.03
CA ALA A 59 -20.58 -30.39 8.00
C ALA A 59 -19.10 -30.59 7.62
N GLU A 60 -18.32 -29.52 7.46
CA GLU A 60 -16.86 -29.59 7.23
C GLU A 60 -16.11 -29.31 8.53
N TYR A 61 -15.07 -30.08 8.82
CA TYR A 61 -14.15 -29.81 9.91
C TYR A 61 -12.79 -29.40 9.34
N ARG A 62 -12.29 -28.25 9.78
CA ARG A 62 -10.92 -27.80 9.54
C ARG A 62 -10.15 -28.00 10.83
N MET A 63 -9.13 -28.83 10.81
CA MET A 63 -8.46 -29.24 12.03
C MET A 63 -6.96 -29.34 11.87
N GLU A 64 -6.25 -28.96 12.92
CA GLU A 64 -4.86 -29.30 13.12
C GLU A 64 -4.79 -30.55 14.00
N VAL A 65 -4.11 -31.57 13.49
CA VAL A 65 -3.98 -32.89 14.09
C VAL A 65 -2.51 -33.20 14.29
N SER A 66 -2.16 -33.59 15.50
CA SER A 66 -0.84 -34.12 15.85
C SER A 66 -0.87 -35.65 15.77
N LEU A 67 0.04 -36.23 14.98
CA LEU A 67 0.20 -37.67 14.78
C LEU A 67 1.58 -38.14 15.27
N GLY A 68 1.65 -39.36 15.84
CA GLY A 68 2.89 -39.97 16.30
C GLY A 68 3.70 -39.09 17.26
N ALA A 69 5.00 -38.90 16.99
CA ALA A 69 5.92 -38.09 17.79
C ALA A 69 5.73 -36.56 17.66
N GLY A 70 4.52 -36.10 17.34
CA GLY A 70 4.20 -34.66 17.25
C GLY A 70 4.20 -34.10 15.82
N GLU A 71 4.04 -34.93 14.79
CA GLU A 71 3.91 -34.47 13.41
C GLU A 71 2.57 -33.74 13.23
N LEU A 72 2.63 -32.44 12.91
CA LEU A 72 1.44 -31.60 12.74
C LEU A 72 0.95 -31.63 11.29
N TYR A 73 -0.33 -31.97 11.16
CA TYR A 73 -1.06 -31.94 9.90
C TYR A 73 -2.27 -31.03 10.02
N PHE A 74 -2.57 -30.34 8.93
CA PHE A 74 -3.84 -29.69 8.73
C PHE A 74 -4.71 -30.54 7.82
N ALA A 75 -5.95 -30.75 8.24
CA ALA A 75 -6.92 -31.55 7.54
C ALA A 75 -8.21 -30.76 7.32
N ARG A 76 -8.76 -30.88 6.11
CA ARG A 76 -10.16 -30.57 5.84
C ARG A 76 -10.90 -31.88 5.70
N VAL A 77 -11.88 -32.12 6.56
CA VAL A 77 -12.63 -33.38 6.62
C VAL A 77 -14.13 -33.07 6.57
N ALA A 78 -14.82 -33.49 5.51
CA ALA A 78 -16.25 -33.30 5.37
C ALA A 78 -17.02 -34.49 5.94
N SER A 79 -18.09 -34.24 6.69
CA SER A 79 -19.08 -35.23 7.10
C SER A 79 -19.98 -35.53 5.91
N LEU A 80 -20.11 -36.82 5.59
CA LEU A 80 -21.07 -37.32 4.63
C LEU A 80 -22.46 -37.41 5.29
N PRO A 81 -23.55 -37.20 4.53
CA PRO A 81 -24.91 -37.39 5.03
C PRO A 81 -25.12 -38.81 5.58
N LYS A 82 -25.92 -38.93 6.65
CA LYS A 82 -26.39 -40.24 7.13
C LYS A 82 -27.36 -40.84 6.10
N TYR A 83 -26.84 -41.68 5.20
CA TYR A 83 -27.53 -42.69 4.38
C TYR A 83 -28.51 -42.23 3.26
N HIS A 84 -28.38 -42.90 2.09
CA HIS A 84 -29.41 -43.23 1.09
C HIS A 84 -29.74 -42.33 -0.14
N GLN A 85 -28.89 -41.44 -0.66
CA GLN A 85 -29.18 -40.75 -1.95
C GLN A 85 -28.03 -40.59 -2.96
N LEU A 86 -27.19 -41.61 -3.16
CA LEU A 86 -26.29 -41.64 -4.32
C LEU A 86 -26.36 -43.01 -5.02
N ILE A 87 -27.34 -43.13 -5.92
CA ILE A 87 -27.43 -44.22 -6.91
C ILE A 87 -26.73 -43.70 -8.18
N ASN A 88 -25.40 -43.77 -8.21
CA ASN A 88 -24.65 -43.77 -9.47
C ASN A 88 -23.50 -44.79 -9.35
N PRO A 89 -23.38 -45.76 -10.28
CA PRO A 89 -22.28 -46.73 -10.31
C PRO A 89 -20.87 -46.13 -10.25
N LEU A 90 -20.68 -44.89 -10.73
CA LEU A 90 -19.40 -44.18 -10.65
C LEU A 90 -19.02 -43.76 -9.21
N GLU A 91 -20.00 -43.50 -8.35
CA GLU A 91 -19.73 -43.11 -6.96
C GLU A 91 -19.47 -44.33 -6.07
N GLN A 92 -20.06 -45.49 -6.37
CA GLN A 92 -19.79 -46.76 -5.66
C GLN A 92 -18.31 -47.18 -5.72
N ALA A 93 -17.58 -46.84 -6.78
CA ALA A 93 -16.15 -47.10 -6.88
C ALA A 93 -15.30 -46.26 -5.89
N LEU A 94 -15.78 -45.08 -5.48
CA LEU A 94 -15.15 -44.25 -4.44
C LEU A 94 -15.42 -44.75 -3.02
N PHE A 95 -16.48 -45.56 -2.83
CA PHE A 95 -16.88 -46.11 -1.53
C PHE A 95 -16.23 -47.47 -1.19
N ASN A 96 -15.58 -48.14 -2.15
CA ASN A 96 -14.95 -49.45 -1.96
C ASN A 96 -13.56 -49.41 -1.31
N ASP A 97 -13.17 -48.26 -0.75
CA ASP A 97 -11.98 -48.16 0.09
C ASP A 97 -12.28 -48.69 1.49
N THR A 98 -11.95 -49.96 1.73
CA THR A 98 -12.12 -50.65 3.01
C THR A 98 -11.27 -50.06 4.16
N ALA A 99 -10.39 -49.09 3.89
CA ALA A 99 -9.70 -48.29 4.90
C ALA A 99 -10.57 -47.15 5.49
N ASN A 100 -11.74 -46.90 4.92
CA ASN A 100 -12.69 -45.87 5.34
C ASN A 100 -13.56 -46.39 6.49
N LEU A 101 -12.97 -46.57 7.68
CA LEU A 101 -13.58 -47.19 8.87
C LEU A 101 -14.89 -46.53 9.38
N LEU A 102 -15.48 -45.55 8.71
CA LEU A 102 -16.78 -45.00 9.10
C LEU A 102 -17.75 -44.60 7.98
N GLY A 103 -17.41 -44.62 6.68
CA GLY A 103 -18.35 -44.25 5.59
C GLY A 103 -19.08 -42.89 5.73
N ARG A 104 -18.68 -42.08 6.71
CA ARG A 104 -19.34 -40.86 7.19
C ARG A 104 -18.45 -39.64 7.09
N PHE A 105 -17.19 -39.81 6.72
CA PHE A 105 -16.25 -38.71 6.57
C PHE A 105 -15.46 -38.87 5.27
N ARG A 106 -15.15 -37.74 4.64
CA ARG A 106 -14.32 -37.62 3.45
C ARG A 106 -13.19 -36.63 3.73
N VAL A 107 -11.95 -37.06 3.57
CA VAL A 107 -10.80 -36.14 3.61
C VAL A 107 -10.79 -35.33 2.31
N MET A 108 -10.91 -34.02 2.44
CA MET A 108 -10.93 -33.07 1.32
C MET A 108 -9.53 -32.57 0.97
N SER A 109 -8.68 -32.39 1.98
CA SER A 109 -7.28 -32.02 1.79
C SER A 109 -6.45 -32.35 3.03
N SER A 110 -5.18 -32.65 2.82
CA SER A 110 -4.16 -32.89 3.83
C SER A 110 -2.95 -31.99 3.57
N THR A 111 -2.34 -31.44 4.62
CA THR A 111 -1.09 -30.68 4.52
C THR A 111 -0.26 -30.87 5.79
N PRO A 112 1.05 -31.18 5.72
CA PRO A 112 1.80 -31.56 4.52
C PRO A 112 1.18 -32.76 3.79
N ALA A 113 1.64 -33.02 2.56
CA ALA A 113 1.32 -34.28 1.89
C ALA A 113 1.76 -35.46 2.77
N PRO A 114 1.02 -36.59 2.83
CA PRO A 114 1.28 -37.71 3.73
C PRO A 114 2.73 -38.23 3.71
N CYS A 115 3.38 -38.16 2.55
CA CYS A 115 4.73 -38.65 2.30
C CYS A 115 5.81 -37.56 2.25
N SER A 116 5.46 -36.28 2.46
CA SER A 116 6.48 -35.23 2.39
C SER A 116 7.39 -35.23 3.61
N GLN A 117 8.69 -35.23 3.35
CA GLN A 117 9.73 -35.02 4.36
C GLN A 117 10.39 -33.64 4.24
N ASP A 118 9.99 -32.83 3.25
CA ASP A 118 10.55 -31.50 3.04
C ASP A 118 10.12 -30.57 4.18
N PRO A 119 11.05 -29.96 4.93
CA PRO A 119 10.71 -28.98 5.95
C PRO A 119 9.84 -27.83 5.43
N ALA A 120 9.96 -27.46 4.15
CA ALA A 120 9.18 -26.40 3.53
C ALA A 120 7.69 -26.78 3.34
N ASP A 121 7.35 -28.07 3.40
CA ASP A 121 5.98 -28.58 3.35
C ASP A 121 5.28 -28.58 4.71
N ARG A 122 6.03 -28.36 5.80
CA ARG A 122 5.45 -28.22 7.14
C ARG A 122 4.55 -27.00 7.22
N LEU A 123 3.53 -27.09 8.07
CA LEU A 123 2.63 -25.98 8.35
C LEU A 123 3.40 -24.74 8.77
N ALA A 124 3.11 -23.62 8.11
CA ALA A 124 3.73 -22.33 8.41
C ALA A 124 3.25 -21.76 9.75
N VAL A 125 2.05 -22.12 10.17
CA VAL A 125 1.42 -21.68 11.42
C VAL A 125 0.77 -22.87 12.11
N SER A 126 0.97 -22.99 13.42
CA SER A 126 0.31 -24.00 14.24
C SER A 126 -0.43 -23.39 15.44
N ALA A 127 -1.45 -24.10 15.94
CA ALA A 127 -2.23 -23.68 17.10
C ALA A 127 -1.35 -23.55 18.36
N THR A 128 -0.51 -24.54 18.60
CA THR A 128 0.45 -24.54 19.70
C THR A 128 1.45 -23.39 19.58
N GLY A 129 1.96 -23.14 18.37
CA GLY A 129 2.88 -22.03 18.10
C GLY A 129 2.23 -20.67 18.39
N VAL A 130 1.00 -20.47 17.93
CA VAL A 130 0.22 -19.25 18.20
C VAL A 130 0.02 -19.02 19.70
N ALA A 131 -0.33 -20.06 20.46
CA ALA A 131 -0.50 -19.95 21.91
C ALA A 131 0.82 -19.59 22.60
N ALA A 132 1.92 -20.24 22.21
CA ALA A 132 3.26 -20.00 22.76
C ALA A 132 3.75 -18.58 22.47
N ILE A 133 3.54 -18.05 21.27
CA ILE A 133 3.87 -16.67 20.91
C ILE A 133 3.06 -15.67 21.75
N ASN A 134 1.75 -15.87 21.83
CA ASN A 134 0.86 -14.95 22.55
C ASN A 134 1.11 -14.92 24.06
N ALA A 135 1.64 -15.99 24.65
CA ALA A 135 2.03 -16.06 26.05
C ALA A 135 3.24 -15.15 26.39
N GLN A 136 4.02 -14.72 25.40
CA GLN A 136 5.22 -13.89 25.62
C GLN A 136 4.91 -12.39 25.85
N GLY A 137 3.66 -11.96 25.70
CA GLY A 137 3.27 -10.56 25.94
C GLY A 137 3.87 -9.54 24.94
N LEU A 138 4.13 -9.97 23.71
CA LEU A 138 4.69 -9.14 22.64
C LEU A 138 3.72 -8.02 22.22
N PRO A 139 4.21 -6.93 21.60
CA PRO A 139 3.37 -5.81 21.12
C PRO A 139 2.51 -6.15 19.89
N TRP A 140 2.39 -7.43 19.54
CA TRP A 140 1.57 -7.95 18.46
C TRP A 140 0.85 -9.22 18.89
N ARG A 141 -0.15 -9.61 18.10
CA ARG A 141 -0.95 -10.82 18.32
C ARG A 141 -0.73 -11.80 17.18
N ALA A 142 -0.48 -13.05 17.54
CA ALA A 142 -0.47 -14.18 16.61
C ALA A 142 -1.89 -14.79 16.50
N SER A 143 -2.24 -15.33 15.34
CA SER A 143 -3.48 -16.10 15.20
C SER A 143 -3.44 -17.10 14.05
N LEU A 144 -4.24 -18.16 14.18
CA LEU A 144 -4.66 -19.01 13.07
C LEU A 144 -5.68 -18.24 12.20
N ARG A 145 -5.20 -17.36 11.32
CA ARG A 145 -6.06 -16.49 10.48
C ARG A 145 -6.25 -17.04 9.06
N ARG A 146 -7.33 -16.55 8.42
CA ARG A 146 -7.79 -16.93 7.08
C ARG A 146 -6.66 -16.86 6.05
N GLY A 147 -6.60 -17.87 5.18
CA GLY A 147 -5.71 -17.91 4.02
C GLY A 147 -4.26 -18.31 4.30
N HIS A 148 -3.87 -18.51 5.57
CA HIS A 148 -2.55 -19.02 5.99
C HIS A 148 -2.66 -20.31 6.82
N GLU A 149 -3.77 -20.47 7.55
CA GLU A 149 -4.15 -21.73 8.18
C GLU A 149 -4.04 -22.90 7.19
N GLY A 150 -3.35 -23.96 7.61
CA GLY A 150 -3.19 -25.16 6.81
C GLY A 150 -2.28 -25.02 5.59
N ARG A 151 -1.58 -23.89 5.42
CA ARG A 151 -0.63 -23.72 4.32
C ARG A 151 0.79 -24.05 4.76
N PRO A 152 1.57 -24.68 3.88
CA PRO A 152 2.98 -24.94 4.15
C PRO A 152 3.82 -23.67 3.98
N ALA A 153 5.01 -23.65 4.57
CA ALA A 153 5.95 -22.52 4.44
C ALA A 153 6.26 -22.19 2.96
N ARG A 154 6.40 -23.20 2.09
CA ARG A 154 6.62 -23.00 0.64
C ARG A 154 5.51 -22.22 -0.07
N ALA A 155 4.31 -22.14 0.51
CA ALA A 155 3.19 -21.44 -0.11
C ALA A 155 3.35 -19.91 -0.12
N PHE A 156 4.34 -19.37 0.60
CA PHE A 156 4.56 -17.95 0.77
C PHE A 156 5.73 -17.38 -0.05
N GLY A 157 6.47 -18.23 -0.78
CA GLY A 157 7.49 -17.79 -1.73
C GLY A 157 8.58 -16.90 -1.11
N MET A 158 9.62 -17.50 -0.55
CA MET A 158 10.74 -16.75 0.02
C MET A 158 11.81 -16.55 -1.06
N GLY A 159 12.01 -15.30 -1.49
CA GLY A 159 12.80 -15.03 -2.70
C GLY A 159 13.67 -13.78 -2.66
N TYR A 160 13.91 -13.17 -1.50
CA TYR A 160 14.90 -12.10 -1.47
C TYR A 160 16.31 -12.67 -1.47
N ARG A 161 17.14 -12.19 -2.39
CA ARG A 161 18.58 -12.47 -2.45
C ARG A 161 19.36 -11.18 -2.27
N ARG A 162 20.09 -11.08 -1.16
CA ARG A 162 20.86 -9.88 -0.82
C ARG A 162 21.87 -9.54 -1.92
N PRO A 163 21.91 -8.29 -2.42
CA PRO A 163 22.97 -7.86 -3.34
C PRO A 163 24.36 -7.95 -2.69
N SER A 164 25.39 -8.07 -3.54
CA SER A 164 26.78 -8.12 -3.06
C SER A 164 27.16 -6.84 -2.30
N ALA A 165 28.13 -6.94 -1.38
CA ALA A 165 28.58 -5.78 -0.61
C ALA A 165 29.09 -4.64 -1.52
N ALA A 166 29.75 -4.98 -2.63
CA ALA A 166 30.23 -4.01 -3.61
C ALA A 166 29.09 -3.23 -4.28
N VAL A 167 28.02 -3.93 -4.71
CA VAL A 167 26.83 -3.30 -5.31
C VAL A 167 26.15 -2.38 -4.30
N ARG A 168 25.94 -2.86 -3.06
CA ARG A 168 25.33 -2.05 -2.01
C ARG A 168 26.14 -0.79 -1.68
N LEU A 169 27.47 -0.91 -1.61
CA LEU A 169 28.34 0.23 -1.34
C LEU A 169 28.33 1.25 -2.49
N ALA A 170 28.34 0.77 -3.74
CA ALA A 170 28.32 1.64 -4.91
C ALA A 170 27.01 2.44 -5.05
N LEU A 171 25.90 1.90 -4.57
CA LEU A 171 24.56 2.50 -4.66
C LEU A 171 24.12 3.18 -3.35
N ALA A 172 24.92 3.09 -2.29
CA ALA A 172 24.59 3.67 -0.99
C ALA A 172 24.58 5.20 -1.07
N VAL A 173 23.47 5.79 -0.63
CA VAL A 173 23.32 7.24 -0.51
C VAL A 173 23.00 7.59 0.93
N ARG A 174 23.75 8.55 1.49
CA ARG A 174 23.47 9.14 2.80
C ARG A 174 22.75 10.46 2.65
N LEU A 175 21.59 10.57 3.28
CA LEU A 175 20.83 11.83 3.31
C LEU A 175 21.31 12.70 4.47
N SER A 176 21.30 14.03 4.28
CA SER A 176 21.48 14.95 5.39
C SER A 176 20.31 14.84 6.38
N THR A 177 20.65 14.61 7.64
CA THR A 177 19.72 14.52 8.78
C THR A 177 19.76 15.75 9.68
N ALA A 178 20.59 16.75 9.37
CA ALA A 178 20.73 17.95 10.17
C ALA A 178 19.40 18.71 10.22
N GLY A 179 18.90 18.98 11.43
CA GLY A 179 17.62 19.68 11.66
C GLY A 179 16.38 18.89 11.22
N ALA A 180 16.51 17.62 10.84
CA ALA A 180 15.39 16.80 10.41
C ALA A 180 14.53 16.37 11.60
N ALA A 181 13.26 16.76 11.59
CA ALA A 181 12.25 16.32 12.55
C ALA A 181 11.05 15.73 11.79
N PRO A 182 11.12 14.47 11.32
CA PRO A 182 9.98 13.83 10.67
C PRO A 182 8.78 13.75 11.65
N PRO A 183 7.53 13.82 11.15
CA PRO A 183 6.35 13.71 12.01
C PRO A 183 6.31 12.35 12.73
N ALA A 184 5.60 12.29 13.86
CA ALA A 184 5.51 11.07 14.67
C ALA A 184 4.90 9.87 13.91
N ALA A 185 4.00 10.16 12.96
CA ALA A 185 3.43 9.19 12.04
C ALA A 185 3.32 9.80 10.63
N TRP A 186 3.45 8.95 9.63
CA TRP A 186 3.22 9.29 8.23
C TRP A 186 2.87 8.02 7.47
N ASP A 187 1.85 8.10 6.64
CA ASP A 187 1.37 6.99 5.81
C ASP A 187 1.23 7.49 4.36
N ALA A 188 1.96 6.88 3.42
CA ALA A 188 1.87 7.23 2.01
C ALA A 188 0.44 7.08 1.44
N ARG A 189 -0.42 6.30 2.09
CA ARG A 189 -1.82 6.06 1.71
C ARG A 189 -2.73 7.22 2.12
N ASP A 190 -2.51 7.83 3.29
CA ASP A 190 -3.39 8.89 3.82
C ASP A 190 -3.37 10.16 2.96
N VAL A 191 -2.29 10.36 2.21
CA VAL A 191 -2.15 11.48 1.29
C VAL A 191 -3.13 11.38 0.10
N THR A 192 -4.02 10.37 0.04
CA THR A 192 -5.10 10.20 -0.95
C THR A 192 -6.51 10.50 -0.42
N ALA A 193 -6.70 11.00 0.80
CA ALA A 193 -8.04 11.16 1.40
C ALA A 193 -9.03 12.06 0.62
N ASN A 194 -8.54 12.90 -0.31
CA ASN A 194 -9.36 13.76 -1.17
C ASN A 194 -9.19 13.50 -2.69
N GLN A 195 -8.59 12.37 -3.10
CA GLN A 195 -8.32 12.03 -4.52
C GLN A 195 -8.46 10.52 -4.81
N THR A 196 -8.50 10.13 -6.08
CA THR A 196 -8.50 8.71 -6.51
C THR A 196 -7.35 7.95 -5.85
N ALA A 197 -7.67 6.92 -5.07
CA ALA A 197 -6.69 6.12 -4.35
C ALA A 197 -5.64 5.52 -5.30
N CYS A 198 -4.36 5.54 -4.89
CA CYS A 198 -3.28 4.92 -5.66
C CYS A 198 -3.46 3.39 -5.69
N ARG A 199 -3.61 2.82 -6.88
CA ARG A 199 -3.73 1.37 -7.14
C ARG A 199 -2.51 0.59 -6.69
N ALA A 200 -1.35 1.24 -6.58
CA ALA A 200 -0.12 0.64 -6.04
C ALA A 200 -0.32 0.04 -4.63
N PHE A 201 -1.28 0.56 -3.85
CA PHE A 201 -1.59 0.08 -2.51
C PHE A 201 -2.60 -1.08 -2.48
N GLU A 202 -3.07 -1.54 -3.63
CA GLU A 202 -3.82 -2.79 -3.71
C GLU A 202 -2.88 -3.97 -3.46
N VAL A 203 -3.14 -4.74 -2.39
CA VAL A 203 -2.31 -5.89 -2.07
C VAL A 203 -2.54 -7.03 -3.06
N LEU A 204 -1.45 -7.42 -3.72
CA LEU A 204 -1.37 -8.58 -4.63
C LEU A 204 -0.81 -9.82 -3.89
N ASN A 205 -0.83 -10.97 -4.57
CA ASN A 205 -0.37 -12.24 -4.02
C ASN A 205 0.67 -12.91 -4.94
N GLN A 206 1.90 -13.07 -4.43
CA GLN A 206 3.00 -13.71 -5.16
C GLN A 206 2.88 -15.24 -5.25
N GLY A 207 2.04 -15.88 -4.43
CA GLY A 207 1.93 -17.34 -4.35
C GLY A 207 3.20 -18.01 -3.81
N SER A 208 3.49 -19.21 -4.31
CA SER A 208 4.68 -20.00 -3.92
C SER A 208 5.97 -19.60 -4.63
N CYS A 209 5.89 -18.71 -5.62
CA CYS A 209 7.04 -18.20 -6.35
C CYS A 209 7.82 -17.21 -5.47
N GLY A 210 9.16 -17.34 -5.43
CA GLY A 210 10.06 -16.41 -4.73
C GLY A 210 10.20 -15.05 -5.43
N SER A 211 9.09 -14.40 -5.78
CA SER A 211 9.05 -13.14 -6.54
C SER A 211 8.79 -11.90 -5.69
N CYS A 212 8.89 -11.99 -4.36
CA CYS A 212 8.69 -10.88 -3.41
C CYS A 212 9.45 -9.61 -3.79
N TYR A 213 10.67 -9.76 -4.30
CA TYR A 213 11.52 -8.66 -4.76
C TYR A 213 10.93 -7.91 -5.96
N ALA A 214 10.29 -8.60 -6.90
CA ALA A 214 9.61 -7.99 -8.04
C ALA A 214 8.28 -7.34 -7.63
N PHE A 215 7.54 -7.96 -6.70
CA PHE A 215 6.29 -7.39 -6.16
C PHE A 215 6.54 -6.10 -5.38
N SER A 216 7.49 -6.14 -4.44
CA SER A 216 7.87 -4.96 -3.66
C SER A 216 8.41 -3.85 -4.56
N ALA A 217 9.27 -4.20 -5.53
CA ALA A 217 9.78 -3.23 -6.51
C ALA A 217 8.67 -2.60 -7.35
N ALA A 218 7.72 -3.40 -7.84
CA ALA A 218 6.55 -2.94 -8.57
C ALA A 218 5.69 -2.00 -7.74
N THR A 219 5.33 -2.40 -6.52
CA THR A 219 4.55 -1.57 -5.59
C THR A 219 5.26 -0.26 -5.29
N ALA A 220 6.55 -0.29 -4.93
CA ALA A 220 7.30 0.91 -4.60
C ALA A 220 7.39 1.85 -5.81
N TYR A 221 7.78 1.34 -6.98
CA TYR A 221 7.85 2.12 -8.22
C TYR A 221 6.50 2.75 -8.56
N SER A 222 5.43 1.96 -8.56
CA SER A 222 4.07 2.40 -8.86
C SER A 222 3.53 3.40 -7.85
N ALA A 223 3.85 3.24 -6.57
CA ALA A 223 3.48 4.21 -5.55
C ALA A 223 4.19 5.53 -5.81
N ARG A 224 5.50 5.51 -6.10
CA ARG A 224 6.25 6.72 -6.49
C ARG A 224 5.65 7.37 -7.73
N GLN A 225 5.32 6.58 -8.75
CA GLN A 225 4.69 7.07 -9.98
C GLN A 225 3.34 7.72 -9.71
N CYS A 226 2.52 7.13 -8.83
CA CYS A 226 1.25 7.72 -8.44
C CYS A 226 1.45 9.01 -7.63
N LEU A 227 2.36 9.01 -6.65
CA LEU A 227 2.65 10.17 -5.80
C LEU A 227 3.22 11.36 -6.60
N LEU A 228 4.06 11.09 -7.60
CA LEU A 228 4.59 12.09 -8.53
C LEU A 228 3.52 12.50 -9.57
N GLY A 229 2.74 11.54 -10.06
CA GLY A 229 1.66 11.69 -11.03
C GLY A 229 0.43 12.41 -10.50
N ARG A 230 0.37 12.73 -9.21
CA ARG A 230 -0.59 13.69 -8.61
C ARG A 230 -0.58 15.07 -9.28
N ARG A 231 0.46 15.40 -10.05
CA ARG A 231 0.54 16.58 -10.92
C ARG A 231 0.15 16.34 -12.38
N ALA A 232 -0.04 15.09 -12.80
CA ALA A 232 -0.16 14.66 -14.21
C ALA A 232 -1.43 13.86 -14.56
N GLY A 233 -2.30 13.54 -13.59
CA GLY A 233 -3.61 12.91 -13.83
C GLY A 233 -3.63 11.37 -13.82
N PRO A 234 -4.68 10.71 -14.36
CA PRO A 234 -4.92 9.26 -14.25
C PRO A 234 -3.78 8.37 -14.78
N ALA A 235 -2.95 8.90 -15.69
CA ALA A 235 -1.80 8.22 -16.29
C ALA A 235 -0.69 7.85 -15.27
N GLY A 236 -0.68 8.48 -14.09
CA GLY A 236 0.26 8.13 -13.00
C GLY A 236 -0.21 7.00 -12.09
N ASN A 237 -1.51 6.65 -12.10
CA ASN A 237 -2.09 5.67 -11.18
C ASN A 237 -2.04 4.24 -11.76
N VAL A 238 -0.83 3.70 -11.84
CA VAL A 238 -0.53 2.47 -12.58
C VAL A 238 0.15 1.45 -11.68
N VAL A 239 -0.11 0.16 -11.91
CA VAL A 239 0.60 -0.93 -11.24
C VAL A 239 1.48 -1.60 -12.28
N VAL A 240 2.79 -1.40 -12.22
CA VAL A 240 3.71 -2.08 -13.15
C VAL A 240 3.70 -3.59 -12.87
N SER A 241 3.81 -4.39 -13.92
CA SER A 241 3.67 -5.85 -13.86
C SER A 241 4.83 -6.48 -13.08
N PRO A 242 4.59 -7.13 -11.92
CA PRO A 242 5.60 -7.92 -11.27
C PRO A 242 6.06 -9.10 -12.14
N GLN A 243 5.21 -9.60 -13.05
CA GLN A 243 5.50 -10.69 -13.98
C GLN A 243 6.65 -10.31 -14.92
N GLN A 244 6.52 -9.20 -15.62
CA GLN A 244 7.57 -8.71 -16.52
C GLN A 244 8.87 -8.45 -15.74
N LEU A 245 8.77 -7.81 -14.57
CA LEU A 245 9.94 -7.49 -13.75
C LEU A 245 10.70 -8.75 -13.29
N MET A 246 9.98 -9.82 -12.92
CA MET A 246 10.62 -11.09 -12.55
C MET A 246 11.13 -11.89 -13.76
N ASP A 247 10.46 -11.84 -14.91
CA ASP A 247 10.86 -12.53 -16.13
C ASP A 247 12.19 -11.98 -16.67
N CYS A 248 12.39 -10.67 -16.53
CA CYS A 248 13.62 -9.98 -16.92
C CYS A 248 14.72 -10.03 -15.86
N THR A 249 14.53 -10.77 -14.77
CA THR A 249 15.52 -10.94 -13.70
C THR A 249 15.63 -12.42 -13.29
N ASN A 250 15.41 -12.76 -12.01
CA ASN A 250 15.72 -14.08 -11.45
C ASN A 250 14.49 -15.00 -11.33
N GLY A 251 13.31 -14.56 -11.79
CA GLY A 251 12.08 -15.33 -11.68
C GLY A 251 11.76 -15.75 -10.24
N CYS A 252 11.34 -17.01 -10.08
CA CYS A 252 10.94 -17.59 -8.79
C CYS A 252 12.11 -18.04 -7.90
N ASP A 253 13.34 -18.07 -8.42
CA ASP A 253 14.51 -18.49 -7.66
C ASP A 253 14.96 -17.42 -6.66
N GLY A 254 14.45 -16.19 -6.83
CA GLY A 254 14.68 -15.06 -5.95
C GLY A 254 15.68 -14.04 -6.47
N GLY A 255 15.54 -12.79 -6.03
CA GLY A 255 16.30 -11.64 -6.49
C GLY A 255 16.21 -10.45 -5.53
N ASN A 256 16.53 -9.26 -6.03
CA ASN A 256 16.47 -8.01 -5.27
C ASN A 256 15.93 -6.87 -6.14
N ALA A 257 15.54 -5.77 -5.49
CA ALA A 257 14.97 -4.61 -6.17
C ALA A 257 15.97 -3.87 -7.06
N ILE A 258 17.26 -3.87 -6.70
CA ILE A 258 18.32 -3.22 -7.50
C ILE A 258 18.41 -3.84 -8.90
N ASP A 259 18.41 -5.18 -8.97
CA ASP A 259 18.43 -5.91 -10.24
C ASP A 259 17.16 -5.65 -11.05
N VAL A 260 16.00 -5.57 -10.38
CA VAL A 260 14.72 -5.24 -11.01
C VAL A 260 14.76 -3.85 -11.63
N TYR A 261 15.18 -2.83 -10.89
CA TYR A 261 15.25 -1.47 -11.39
C TYR A 261 16.31 -1.31 -12.49
N THR A 262 17.42 -2.04 -12.38
CA THR A 262 18.45 -2.08 -13.43
C THR A 262 17.93 -2.74 -14.71
N ALA A 263 17.20 -3.86 -14.59
CA ALA A 263 16.57 -4.52 -15.73
C ALA A 263 15.48 -3.64 -16.37
N MET A 264 14.69 -2.96 -15.55
CA MET A 264 13.68 -2.00 -16.00
C MET A 264 14.30 -0.84 -16.81
N LEU A 265 15.44 -0.31 -16.36
CA LEU A 265 16.21 0.69 -17.12
C LEU A 265 16.69 0.14 -18.47
N LYS A 266 17.25 -1.08 -18.49
CA LYS A 266 17.74 -1.73 -19.72
C LYS A 266 16.62 -2.04 -20.72
N ALA A 267 15.44 -2.38 -20.23
CA ALA A 267 14.26 -2.68 -21.04
C ALA A 267 13.53 -1.44 -21.55
N GLY A 268 13.93 -0.23 -21.13
CA GLY A 268 13.23 1.01 -21.47
C GLY A 268 11.93 1.22 -20.67
N GLY A 269 11.73 0.48 -19.58
CA GLY A 269 10.59 0.59 -18.67
C GLY A 269 9.88 -0.74 -18.41
N GLY A 270 8.82 -0.64 -17.60
CA GLY A 270 7.90 -1.74 -17.31
C GLY A 270 6.51 -1.46 -17.86
N VAL A 271 5.75 -2.50 -18.18
CA VAL A 271 4.34 -2.40 -18.60
C VAL A 271 3.41 -2.57 -17.41
N GLU A 272 2.14 -2.21 -17.59
CA GLU A 272 1.14 -2.37 -16.54
C GLU A 272 0.75 -3.83 -16.30
N LEU A 273 0.27 -4.14 -15.11
CA LEU A 273 -0.18 -5.46 -14.66
C LEU A 273 -1.22 -6.11 -15.59
N TRP A 274 -2.14 -5.35 -16.19
CA TRP A 274 -3.11 -5.93 -17.13
C TRP A 274 -2.47 -6.37 -18.46
N CYS A 275 -1.36 -5.73 -18.85
CA CYS A 275 -0.66 -6.01 -20.09
C CYS A 275 0.21 -7.26 -20.00
N ASN A 276 0.77 -7.53 -18.81
CA ASN A 276 1.44 -8.79 -18.51
C ASN A 276 0.99 -9.31 -17.14
N PRO A 277 -0.13 -10.05 -17.06
CA PRO A 277 -0.66 -10.56 -15.79
C PRO A 277 0.28 -11.56 -15.11
N TYR A 278 0.22 -11.60 -13.78
CA TYR A 278 1.06 -12.49 -12.98
C TYR A 278 0.61 -13.95 -13.02
N ILE A 279 1.54 -14.86 -13.34
CA ILE A 279 1.28 -16.29 -13.56
C ILE A 279 2.12 -17.22 -12.68
N GLN A 280 2.86 -16.68 -11.70
CA GLN A 280 3.61 -17.47 -10.69
C GLN A 280 4.72 -18.38 -11.25
N ARG A 281 5.23 -18.09 -12.46
CA ARG A 281 6.38 -18.79 -13.04
C ARG A 281 7.17 -17.87 -13.94
N LYS A 282 8.47 -18.12 -14.06
CA LYS A 282 9.35 -17.35 -14.95
C LYS A 282 9.07 -17.70 -16.40
N GLN A 283 9.00 -16.69 -17.26
CA GLN A 283 9.04 -16.80 -18.71
C GLN A 283 10.28 -16.11 -19.26
N ALA A 284 10.50 -16.19 -20.56
CA ALA A 284 11.52 -15.36 -21.21
C ALA A 284 11.19 -13.87 -21.01
N CYS A 285 12.20 -13.03 -20.81
CA CYS A 285 11.99 -11.58 -20.67
C CYS A 285 11.24 -11.03 -21.89
N GLY A 286 10.14 -10.32 -21.64
CA GLY A 286 9.26 -9.78 -22.68
C GLY A 286 8.18 -10.75 -23.19
N ALA A 287 8.24 -12.04 -22.83
CA ALA A 287 7.16 -12.96 -23.12
C ALA A 287 5.88 -12.55 -22.38
N GLY A 288 4.74 -12.60 -23.07
CA GLY A 288 3.45 -12.21 -22.49
C GLY A 288 3.22 -10.70 -22.37
N VAL A 289 4.19 -9.85 -22.74
CA VAL A 289 3.99 -8.41 -22.83
C VAL A 289 3.12 -8.08 -24.04
N CYS A 290 1.98 -7.43 -23.80
CA CYS A 290 1.10 -6.97 -24.86
C CYS A 290 1.73 -5.81 -25.67
N GLY A 291 1.48 -5.77 -26.99
CA GLY A 291 2.03 -4.73 -27.87
C GLY A 291 1.38 -3.34 -27.70
N THR A 292 0.24 -3.26 -27.02
CA THR A 292 -0.53 -2.01 -26.80
C THR A 292 -0.27 -1.38 -25.44
N GLY A 293 0.56 -1.99 -24.60
CA GLY A 293 0.87 -1.48 -23.27
C GLY A 293 1.78 -0.25 -23.31
N LEU A 294 1.48 0.74 -22.47
CA LEU A 294 2.42 1.84 -22.23
C LEU A 294 3.63 1.32 -21.44
N SER A 295 4.80 1.84 -21.77
CA SER A 295 6.03 1.61 -21.00
C SER A 295 6.22 2.74 -19.99
N TYR A 296 6.43 2.36 -18.73
CA TYR A 296 6.72 3.26 -17.62
C TYR A 296 8.23 3.17 -17.32
N ALA A 297 8.97 4.22 -17.67
CA ALA A 297 10.42 4.24 -17.59
C ALA A 297 10.93 4.70 -16.21
N ALA A 298 12.04 4.13 -15.76
CA ALA A 298 12.79 4.63 -14.61
C ALA A 298 13.82 5.70 -15.04
N GLN A 299 14.11 6.66 -14.15
CA GLN A 299 15.11 7.69 -14.40
C GLN A 299 16.51 7.08 -14.31
N ALA A 300 17.31 7.23 -15.36
CA ALA A 300 18.69 6.76 -15.39
C ALA A 300 19.52 7.39 -14.24
N GLY A 301 20.37 6.58 -13.60
CA GLY A 301 21.20 7.02 -12.47
C GLY A 301 20.45 7.25 -11.14
N SER A 302 19.16 6.93 -11.06
CA SER A 302 18.36 7.15 -9.85
C SER A 302 18.24 5.94 -8.91
N VAL A 303 18.73 4.77 -9.32
CA VAL A 303 18.77 3.56 -8.49
C VAL A 303 19.75 3.79 -7.34
N ARG A 304 19.30 3.60 -6.10
CA ARG A 304 20.10 3.81 -4.90
C ARG A 304 19.56 3.01 -3.72
N THR A 305 20.42 2.82 -2.72
CA THR A 305 20.07 2.27 -1.41
C THR A 305 20.24 3.37 -0.36
N VAL A 306 19.19 3.70 0.39
CA VAL A 306 19.23 4.70 1.47
C VAL A 306 19.21 4.01 2.83
N GLY A 307 20.13 4.38 3.73
CA GLY A 307 20.30 3.72 5.03
C GLY A 307 21.30 2.55 4.98
N GLY A 308 21.04 1.46 5.71
CA GLY A 308 21.86 0.25 5.70
C GLY A 308 22.98 0.21 6.76
N THR A 309 22.91 1.05 7.79
CA THR A 309 23.83 1.07 8.94
C THR A 309 23.13 0.71 10.26
N GLY A 310 22.18 -0.24 10.19
CA GLY A 310 21.35 -0.68 11.33
C GLY A 310 20.41 0.41 11.84
N ALA A 311 20.15 0.45 13.16
CA ALA A 311 19.20 1.37 13.78
C ALA A 311 19.42 2.87 13.46
N GLY A 312 20.67 3.27 13.20
CA GLY A 312 21.01 4.64 12.75
C GLY A 312 20.44 5.01 11.37
N SER A 313 19.83 4.06 10.65
CA SER A 313 19.23 4.25 9.32
C SER A 313 17.81 4.75 9.37
N ALA A 314 17.11 4.61 10.50
CA ALA A 314 15.68 4.87 10.57
C ALA A 314 15.31 6.30 10.13
N LEU A 315 16.08 7.30 10.57
CA LEU A 315 15.87 8.69 10.17
C LEU A 315 16.11 8.92 8.66
N GLN A 316 17.13 8.28 8.07
CA GLN A 316 17.40 8.40 6.63
C GLN A 316 16.28 7.77 5.81
N MET A 317 15.78 6.60 6.23
CA MET A 317 14.67 5.92 5.58
C MET A 317 13.38 6.74 5.68
N GLN A 318 13.08 7.32 6.87
CA GLN A 318 11.95 8.24 7.03
C GLN A 318 12.04 9.43 6.07
N LEU A 319 13.23 10.03 5.93
CA LEU A 319 13.45 11.17 5.03
C LEU A 319 13.28 10.80 3.55
N GLU A 320 13.74 9.62 3.13
CA GLU A 320 13.53 9.15 1.75
C GLU A 320 12.05 8.91 1.47
N LEU A 321 11.33 8.26 2.40
CA LEU A 321 9.90 8.03 2.29
C LEU A 321 9.11 9.34 2.22
N LEU A 322 9.41 10.31 3.09
CA LEU A 322 8.76 11.64 3.09
C LEU A 322 8.93 12.37 1.76
N ARG A 323 10.15 12.37 1.23
CA ARG A 323 10.51 13.17 0.05
C ARG A 323 10.02 12.55 -1.24
N ASN A 324 10.18 11.23 -1.36
CA ASN A 324 10.08 10.55 -2.64
C ASN A 324 9.05 9.42 -2.64
N GLY A 325 8.47 9.08 -1.49
CA GLY A 325 7.48 8.01 -1.37
C GLY A 325 8.07 6.61 -1.10
N PRO A 326 7.22 5.58 -1.12
CA PRO A 326 7.56 4.21 -0.76
C PRO A 326 8.80 3.65 -1.44
N GLY A 327 9.53 2.79 -0.74
CA GLY A 327 10.71 2.07 -1.27
C GLY A 327 10.66 0.59 -0.93
N VAL A 328 11.61 -0.19 -1.45
CA VAL A 328 11.72 -1.61 -1.11
C VAL A 328 12.59 -1.78 0.12
N ALA A 329 12.00 -2.31 1.18
CA ALA A 329 12.74 -2.80 2.34
C ALA A 329 12.89 -4.31 2.25
N SER A 330 13.90 -4.86 2.91
CA SER A 330 14.06 -6.31 3.06
C SER A 330 14.42 -6.62 4.49
N PHE A 331 14.11 -7.82 4.94
CA PHE A 331 14.34 -8.25 6.32
C PHE A 331 14.41 -9.78 6.40
N ASP A 332 14.96 -10.28 7.51
CA ASP A 332 15.05 -11.70 7.79
C ASP A 332 13.71 -12.20 8.35
N VAL A 333 13.11 -13.17 7.67
CA VAL A 333 11.85 -13.79 8.10
C VAL A 333 12.14 -14.91 9.07
N TYR A 334 11.32 -14.93 10.11
CA TYR A 334 11.24 -16.00 11.08
C TYR A 334 9.87 -16.68 10.98
N ASP A 335 9.78 -17.92 11.45
CA ASP A 335 8.60 -18.77 11.34
C ASP A 335 7.36 -18.20 12.06
N ASP A 336 7.54 -17.41 13.11
CA ASP A 336 6.47 -16.74 13.85
C ASP A 336 5.76 -15.63 13.04
N LEU A 337 6.42 -15.01 12.05
CA LEU A 337 5.80 -13.97 11.22
C LEU A 337 4.60 -14.50 10.42
N TYR A 338 4.60 -15.78 10.04
CA TYR A 338 3.47 -16.38 9.32
C TYR A 338 2.16 -16.31 10.13
N ALA A 339 2.28 -16.25 11.46
CA ALA A 339 1.17 -16.17 12.40
C ALA A 339 0.70 -14.73 12.68
N TYR A 340 1.37 -13.70 12.14
CA TYR A 340 1.06 -12.30 12.42
C TYR A 340 -0.40 -11.94 12.10
N ALA A 341 -1.09 -11.39 13.09
CA ALA A 341 -2.48 -10.95 12.97
C ALA A 341 -2.62 -9.42 13.04
N SER A 342 -2.00 -8.80 14.04
CA SER A 342 -2.13 -7.35 14.33
C SER A 342 -1.07 -6.87 15.32
N GLY A 343 -0.94 -5.56 15.47
CA GLY A 343 0.00 -4.91 16.40
C GLY A 343 1.35 -4.64 15.73
N VAL A 344 2.40 -4.43 16.53
CA VAL A 344 3.75 -4.14 16.03
C VAL A 344 4.61 -5.39 16.15
N TYR A 345 4.91 -6.04 15.03
CA TYR A 345 5.72 -7.25 15.01
C TYR A 345 7.11 -7.00 15.58
N ALA A 346 7.50 -7.87 16.51
CA ALA A 346 8.85 -8.04 17.02
C ALA A 346 9.06 -9.55 17.20
N ARG A 347 10.22 -10.06 16.77
CA ARG A 347 10.50 -11.49 16.74
C ARG A 347 10.32 -12.10 18.14
N SER A 348 9.54 -13.19 18.20
CA SER A 348 9.32 -13.95 19.43
C SER A 348 10.58 -14.72 19.86
N SER A 349 10.70 -14.97 21.16
CA SER A 349 11.77 -15.81 21.68
C SER A 349 11.59 -17.24 21.17
N GLY A 350 12.63 -17.81 20.56
CA GLY A 350 12.62 -19.17 20.00
C GLY A 350 12.23 -19.26 18.52
N ALA A 351 11.83 -18.15 17.89
CA ALA A 351 11.54 -18.10 16.46
C ALA A 351 12.76 -18.49 15.62
N LYS A 352 12.56 -19.32 14.61
CA LYS A 352 13.63 -19.88 13.77
C LYS A 352 13.72 -19.12 12.44
N PRO A 353 14.94 -18.84 11.95
CA PRO A 353 15.11 -18.17 10.67
C PRO A 353 14.60 -19.07 9.53
N VAL A 354 13.83 -18.49 8.63
CA VAL A 354 13.25 -19.18 7.46
C VAL A 354 13.89 -18.72 6.16
N GLY A 355 14.30 -17.46 6.10
CA GLY A 355 14.94 -16.87 4.93
C GLY A 355 14.86 -15.36 5.00
N ALA A 356 14.88 -14.69 3.84
CA ALA A 356 14.72 -13.26 3.76
C ALA A 356 13.64 -12.88 2.75
N HIS A 357 12.99 -11.74 2.98
CA HIS A 357 11.83 -11.29 2.22
C HIS A 357 11.94 -9.82 1.88
N ALA A 358 11.37 -9.43 0.74
CA ALA A 358 11.35 -8.06 0.25
C ALA A 358 9.91 -7.55 0.22
N VAL A 359 9.70 -6.34 0.73
CA VAL A 359 8.40 -5.72 0.97
C VAL A 359 8.42 -4.25 0.61
N ALA A 360 7.25 -3.65 0.36
CA ALA A 360 7.17 -2.21 0.16
C ALA A 360 6.99 -1.51 1.53
N LEU A 361 7.93 -0.63 1.87
CA LEU A 361 7.89 0.20 3.06
C LEU A 361 7.10 1.47 2.75
N LEU A 362 5.99 1.69 3.46
CA LEU A 362 5.01 2.73 3.11
C LEU A 362 5.00 3.93 4.05
N GLY A 363 5.54 3.78 5.26
CA GLY A 363 5.47 4.83 6.26
C GLY A 363 5.85 4.33 7.66
N TRP A 364 5.49 5.10 8.68
CA TRP A 364 5.78 4.77 10.07
C TRP A 364 4.73 5.39 11.00
N GLY A 365 4.76 4.96 12.26
CA GLY A 365 3.97 5.57 13.32
C GLY A 365 4.41 5.09 14.69
N VAL A 366 3.52 5.26 15.65
CA VAL A 366 3.62 4.75 17.02
C VAL A 366 2.28 4.12 17.37
N GLU A 367 2.30 2.88 17.88
CA GLU A 367 1.12 2.19 18.40
C GLU A 367 1.44 1.70 19.81
N ASN A 368 0.63 2.09 20.81
CA ASN A 368 0.84 1.73 22.21
C ASN A 368 2.28 2.01 22.70
N ASN A 369 2.82 3.18 22.37
CA ASN A 369 4.20 3.61 22.64
C ASN A 369 5.30 2.79 21.94
N VAL A 370 4.94 1.91 20.99
CA VAL A 370 5.90 1.15 20.19
C VAL A 370 6.03 1.79 18.80
N PRO A 371 7.20 2.36 18.45
CA PRO A 371 7.43 2.89 17.12
C PRO A 371 7.46 1.76 16.09
N TYR A 372 6.84 1.99 14.93
CA TYR A 372 6.73 0.98 13.89
C TYR A 372 7.01 1.53 12.49
N TRP A 373 7.41 0.63 11.61
CA TRP A 373 7.36 0.72 10.15
C TRP A 373 6.04 0.15 9.63
N LEU A 374 5.37 0.86 8.73
CA LEU A 374 4.19 0.37 8.01
C LEU A 374 4.63 -0.30 6.71
N ILE A 375 4.22 -1.55 6.53
CA ILE A 375 4.71 -2.40 5.45
C ILE A 375 3.54 -3.01 4.68
N GLN A 376 3.62 -2.95 3.36
CA GLN A 376 2.77 -3.74 2.46
C GLN A 376 3.47 -5.03 2.08
N ASN A 377 2.82 -6.16 2.39
CA ASN A 377 3.31 -7.49 2.06
C ASN A 377 2.78 -7.94 0.68
N SER A 378 3.27 -9.08 0.19
CA SER A 378 2.94 -9.69 -1.10
C SER A 378 2.26 -11.07 -0.95
N TRP A 379 1.71 -11.38 0.22
CA TRP A 379 1.02 -12.65 0.52
C TRP A 379 -0.52 -12.56 0.43
N GLY A 380 -1.02 -11.53 -0.24
CA GLY A 380 -2.45 -11.30 -0.43
C GLY A 380 -3.14 -10.64 0.78
N LYS A 381 -4.39 -10.22 0.56
CA LYS A 381 -5.19 -9.45 1.53
C LYS A 381 -5.56 -10.22 2.80
N SER A 382 -5.40 -11.54 2.81
CA SER A 382 -5.71 -12.36 3.98
C SER A 382 -4.63 -12.32 5.07
N PHE A 383 -3.42 -11.87 4.74
CA PHE A 383 -2.32 -11.72 5.70
C PHE A 383 -2.49 -10.48 6.58
N GLY A 384 -2.19 -10.59 7.87
CA GLY A 384 -2.15 -9.45 8.79
C GLY A 384 -3.41 -8.59 8.76
N ASN A 385 -3.23 -7.28 8.56
CA ASN A 385 -4.30 -6.32 8.40
C ASN A 385 -4.51 -6.02 6.90
N SER A 386 -5.34 -6.80 6.22
CA SER A 386 -5.64 -6.64 4.78
C SER A 386 -4.41 -6.68 3.86
N GLY A 387 -3.39 -7.46 4.22
CA GLY A 387 -2.12 -7.59 3.51
C GLY A 387 -1.01 -6.66 3.99
N PHE A 388 -1.31 -5.82 4.99
CA PHE A 388 -0.35 -4.93 5.64
C PHE A 388 0.06 -5.47 7.01
N PHE A 389 1.26 -5.11 7.44
CA PHE A 389 1.73 -5.36 8.79
C PHE A 389 2.62 -4.23 9.27
N LYS A 390 2.87 -4.22 10.58
CA LYS A 390 3.76 -3.26 11.23
C LYS A 390 4.94 -4.00 11.81
N MET A 391 6.15 -3.46 11.67
CA MET A 391 7.37 -4.01 12.27
C MET A 391 8.02 -2.97 13.18
N ARG A 392 8.60 -3.39 14.30
CA ARG A 392 9.26 -2.50 15.24
C ARG A 392 10.36 -1.68 14.55
N ARG A 393 10.33 -0.37 14.75
CA ARG A 393 11.28 0.60 14.17
C ARG A 393 12.29 1.07 15.21
N GLY A 394 13.52 1.35 14.77
CA GLY A 394 14.60 1.92 15.56
C GLY A 394 15.38 0.90 16.38
N THR A 395 15.08 -0.38 16.23
CA THR A 395 15.79 -1.50 16.88
C THR A 395 16.46 -2.42 15.88
N ASP A 396 16.46 -2.07 14.59
CA ASP A 396 16.89 -2.94 13.49
C ASP A 396 16.24 -4.34 13.55
N GLU A 397 14.94 -4.37 13.87
CA GLU A 397 14.17 -5.61 14.00
C GLU A 397 14.30 -6.43 12.71
N CYS A 398 14.68 -7.70 12.84
CA CYS A 398 14.92 -8.60 11.70
C CYS A 398 15.88 -8.04 10.64
N ASN A 399 16.88 -7.23 11.04
CA ASN A 399 17.85 -6.58 10.17
C ASN A 399 17.25 -5.63 9.11
N LEU A 400 15.99 -5.21 9.25
CA LEU A 400 15.29 -4.40 8.26
C LEU A 400 16.05 -3.09 7.94
N GLU A 401 16.59 -2.44 8.96
CA GLU A 401 17.26 -1.14 8.85
C GLU A 401 18.73 -1.29 8.42
N SER A 402 19.32 -2.47 8.68
CA SER A 402 20.60 -2.94 8.16
C SER A 402 20.58 -3.28 6.67
N TYR A 403 19.43 -3.68 6.12
CA TYR A 403 19.27 -3.82 4.67
C TYR A 403 19.11 -2.46 3.98
N GLY A 404 18.47 -1.50 4.64
CA GLY A 404 18.19 -0.18 4.09
C GLY A 404 17.00 -0.20 3.13
N LEU A 405 16.85 0.87 2.35
CA LEU A 405 15.75 1.07 1.42
C LEU A 405 16.26 1.16 -0.01
N ASP A 406 15.95 0.17 -0.84
CA ASP A 406 16.24 0.19 -2.26
C ASP A 406 15.16 0.97 -3.02
N VAL A 407 15.57 1.92 -3.85
CA VAL A 407 14.68 2.85 -4.50
C VAL A 407 15.11 3.19 -5.92
N VAL A 408 14.16 3.68 -6.71
CA VAL A 408 14.37 4.29 -8.02
C VAL A 408 13.40 5.46 -8.18
N GLN A 409 13.73 6.43 -9.04
CA GLN A 409 12.78 7.48 -9.43
C GLN A 409 12.12 7.10 -10.75
N PRO A 410 10.78 7.18 -10.87
CA PRO A 410 10.12 6.95 -12.14
C PRO A 410 10.19 8.22 -13.02
N VAL A 411 10.07 8.03 -14.32
CA VAL A 411 9.89 9.11 -15.30
C VAL A 411 8.40 9.28 -15.53
N LEU A 412 7.89 10.48 -15.29
CA LEU A 412 6.52 10.81 -15.70
C LEU A 412 6.43 10.75 -17.24
N PRO A 413 5.40 10.12 -17.83
CA PRO A 413 5.25 10.10 -19.28
C PRO A 413 5.20 11.54 -19.80
N VAL A 414 6.13 11.88 -20.72
CA VAL A 414 6.38 13.26 -21.20
C VAL A 414 5.28 13.78 -22.14
N ALA A 415 4.17 13.05 -22.33
CA ALA A 415 2.98 13.61 -22.94
C ALA A 415 2.06 14.06 -21.81
N CYS A 416 1.79 15.35 -21.67
CA CYS A 416 0.60 15.83 -20.94
C CYS A 416 -0.56 15.78 -21.96
N PRO A 417 -1.27 14.66 -22.16
CA PRO A 417 -2.29 14.59 -23.18
C PRO A 417 -3.52 15.23 -22.54
N ASN A 418 -3.75 16.51 -22.86
CA ASN A 418 -4.85 17.35 -22.37
C ASN A 418 -4.66 18.00 -21.00
N SER A 419 -3.54 18.68 -20.73
CA SER A 419 -3.53 19.71 -19.68
C SER A 419 -4.43 20.87 -20.12
N VAL A 420 -5.68 20.89 -19.65
CA VAL A 420 -6.65 21.98 -19.87
C VAL A 420 -6.26 23.15 -18.97
N CYS A 421 -5.08 23.74 -19.19
CA CYS A 421 -4.74 25.01 -18.55
C CYS A 421 -5.62 26.08 -19.19
N GLY A 422 -6.63 26.55 -18.45
CA GLY A 422 -7.56 27.58 -18.89
C GLY A 422 -6.89 28.93 -19.03
N ASN A 423 -7.56 29.85 -19.74
CA ASN A 423 -7.26 31.28 -19.72
C ASN A 423 -5.81 31.66 -20.10
N GLY A 424 -5.23 30.92 -21.05
CA GLY A 424 -3.90 31.20 -21.62
C GLY A 424 -2.73 30.84 -20.71
N ALA A 425 -2.94 30.07 -19.64
CA ALA A 425 -1.91 29.64 -18.70
C ALA A 425 -0.80 28.77 -19.34
N THR A 426 0.42 28.84 -18.79
CA THR A 426 1.57 28.07 -19.30
C THR A 426 1.59 26.66 -18.69
N VAL A 427 1.69 25.63 -19.53
CA VAL A 427 1.93 24.25 -19.07
C VAL A 427 3.41 24.10 -18.68
N LEU A 428 3.69 23.71 -17.44
CA LEU A 428 5.04 23.44 -16.96
C LEU A 428 5.48 22.01 -17.28
N LYS A 429 6.79 21.74 -17.19
CA LYS A 429 7.39 20.43 -17.49
C LYS A 429 6.89 19.29 -16.59
N ASP A 430 6.26 19.61 -15.46
CA ASP A 430 5.63 18.65 -14.54
C ASP A 430 4.11 18.52 -14.75
N CYS A 431 3.61 18.97 -15.90
CA CYS A 431 2.19 19.04 -16.28
C CYS A 431 1.30 19.93 -15.38
N SER A 432 1.88 20.71 -14.47
CA SER A 432 1.14 21.73 -13.72
C SER A 432 0.93 23.01 -14.53
N CYS A 433 -0.14 23.74 -14.24
CA CYS A 433 -0.42 25.02 -14.89
C CYS A 433 0.21 26.17 -14.09
N ARG A 434 0.98 27.02 -14.77
CA ARG A 434 1.33 28.35 -14.27
C ARG A 434 0.29 29.35 -14.77
N CYS A 435 -0.56 29.82 -13.86
CA CYS A 435 -1.62 30.76 -14.18
C CYS A 435 -1.07 32.16 -14.51
N ASN A 436 -1.67 32.81 -15.50
CA ASN A 436 -1.34 34.18 -15.88
C ASN A 436 -2.32 35.15 -15.20
N GLY A 437 -1.86 36.34 -14.84
CA GLY A 437 -2.73 37.39 -14.27
C GLY A 437 -3.39 36.98 -12.96
N GLY A 438 -4.67 37.37 -12.79
CA GLY A 438 -5.48 37.09 -11.60
C GLY A 438 -6.03 35.67 -11.48
N TRP A 439 -5.72 34.79 -12.43
CA TRP A 439 -6.21 33.41 -12.46
C TRP A 439 -5.49 32.52 -11.44
N SER A 440 -6.21 31.53 -10.91
CA SER A 440 -5.76 30.64 -9.85
C SER A 440 -6.40 29.26 -9.98
N GLY A 441 -5.95 28.34 -9.13
CA GLY A 441 -6.42 26.96 -9.13
C GLY A 441 -5.53 26.03 -9.97
N PRO A 442 -5.73 24.71 -9.84
CA PRO A 442 -4.85 23.70 -10.45
C PRO A 442 -4.89 23.70 -11.99
N VAL A 443 -5.94 24.27 -12.58
CA VAL A 443 -6.13 24.38 -14.05
C VAL A 443 -6.37 25.82 -14.51
N CYS A 444 -6.15 26.82 -13.64
CA CYS A 444 -6.28 28.25 -13.94
C CYS A 444 -7.68 28.69 -14.39
N ASP A 445 -8.73 28.10 -13.82
CA ASP A 445 -10.14 28.35 -14.11
C ASP A 445 -10.84 29.27 -13.08
N LYS A 446 -10.17 29.62 -11.98
CA LYS A 446 -10.74 30.45 -10.92
C LYS A 446 -10.10 31.82 -10.88
N CYS A 447 -10.90 32.87 -10.99
CA CYS A 447 -10.42 34.22 -10.76
C CYS A 447 -10.23 34.45 -9.25
N ALA A 448 -9.01 34.75 -8.82
CA ALA A 448 -8.68 35.08 -7.43
C ALA A 448 -8.59 36.59 -7.16
N LEU A 449 -8.87 37.42 -8.18
CA LEU A 449 -8.93 38.87 -7.99
C LEU A 449 -10.11 39.24 -7.08
N VAL A 450 -9.80 39.90 -5.98
CA VAL A 450 -10.77 40.50 -5.08
C VAL A 450 -10.65 42.01 -5.21
N CYS A 451 -11.67 42.63 -5.78
CA CYS A 451 -11.76 44.09 -5.91
C CYS A 451 -12.40 44.69 -4.66
N GLN A 452 -11.82 45.75 -4.14
CA GLN A 452 -12.29 46.46 -2.95
C GLN A 452 -13.25 47.60 -3.33
N ASN A 453 -13.93 48.17 -2.34
CA ASN A 453 -14.76 49.37 -2.47
C ASN A 453 -15.83 49.32 -3.60
N GLY A 454 -16.41 48.14 -3.80
CA GLY A 454 -17.45 47.92 -4.82
C GLY A 454 -16.94 47.85 -6.27
N GLY A 455 -15.62 47.76 -6.48
CA GLY A 455 -15.04 47.51 -7.80
C GLY A 455 -15.46 46.16 -8.37
N ALA A 456 -15.60 46.08 -9.70
CA ALA A 456 -15.93 44.85 -10.41
C ALA A 456 -14.67 44.25 -11.05
N VAL A 457 -14.56 42.92 -11.05
CA VAL A 457 -13.48 42.23 -11.78
C VAL A 457 -13.71 42.42 -13.28
N SER A 458 -12.66 42.79 -14.02
CA SER A 458 -12.73 42.94 -15.48
C SER A 458 -13.00 41.59 -16.16
N GLU A 459 -13.58 41.64 -17.37
CA GLU A 459 -13.72 40.45 -18.21
C GLU A 459 -12.36 39.78 -18.41
N GLY A 460 -12.30 38.45 -18.26
CA GLY A 460 -11.06 37.67 -18.35
C GLY A 460 -10.12 37.75 -17.13
N CYS A 461 -10.55 38.28 -15.98
CA CYS A 461 -9.76 38.35 -14.73
C CYS A 461 -8.41 39.10 -14.89
N GLY A 462 -8.41 40.15 -15.71
CA GLY A 462 -7.20 40.95 -16.01
C GLY A 462 -6.88 42.04 -14.99
N GLY A 463 -7.86 42.47 -14.20
CA GLY A 463 -7.71 43.50 -13.17
C GLY A 463 -9.06 43.94 -12.59
N CYS A 464 -9.05 44.98 -11.76
CA CYS A 464 -10.26 45.56 -11.18
C CYS A 464 -10.70 46.83 -11.92
N ILE A 465 -12.01 46.92 -12.20
CA ILE A 465 -12.68 48.12 -12.68
C ILE A 465 -13.26 48.84 -11.47
N CYS A 466 -12.66 49.97 -11.10
CA CYS A 466 -13.04 50.69 -9.88
C CYS A 466 -14.28 51.56 -10.09
N GLN A 467 -15.11 51.65 -9.05
CA GLN A 467 -16.20 52.62 -8.99
C GLN A 467 -15.64 54.05 -9.00
N LEU A 468 -16.48 55.00 -9.42
CA LEU A 468 -16.10 56.40 -9.50
C LEU A 468 -15.62 56.90 -8.12
N GLY A 469 -14.38 57.37 -8.04
CA GLY A 469 -13.74 57.81 -6.79
C GLY A 469 -12.83 56.80 -6.10
N TYR A 470 -12.67 55.59 -6.66
CA TYR A 470 -11.69 54.60 -6.20
C TYR A 470 -10.62 54.31 -7.27
N PHE A 471 -9.42 53.95 -6.84
CA PHE A 471 -8.25 53.76 -7.70
C PHE A 471 -7.27 52.76 -7.08
N GLY A 472 -6.27 52.32 -7.84
CA GLY A 472 -5.34 51.26 -7.43
C GLY A 472 -5.64 49.93 -8.14
N THR A 473 -4.73 48.97 -7.98
CA THR A 473 -4.74 47.71 -8.73
C THR A 473 -5.94 46.83 -8.34
N PHE A 474 -6.39 46.95 -7.10
CA PHE A 474 -7.52 46.24 -6.50
C PHE A 474 -8.61 47.21 -6.01
N CYS A 475 -8.61 48.47 -6.45
CA CYS A 475 -9.50 49.53 -5.99
C CYS A 475 -9.40 49.87 -4.49
N GLU A 476 -8.21 49.65 -3.93
CA GLU A 476 -7.88 49.84 -2.51
C GLU A 476 -7.72 51.31 -2.11
N GLY A 477 -7.39 52.19 -3.06
CA GLY A 477 -7.30 53.63 -2.86
C GLY A 477 -8.65 54.29 -3.14
N GLY A 478 -8.99 55.32 -2.38
CA GLY A 478 -10.27 55.98 -2.53
C GLY A 478 -10.32 57.40 -1.99
N PHE A 479 -11.34 58.12 -2.42
CA PHE A 479 -11.72 59.44 -1.91
C PHE A 479 -13.04 59.32 -1.15
N SER A 480 -13.11 59.88 0.05
CA SER A 480 -14.38 60.06 0.75
C SER A 480 -14.62 61.54 1.04
N VAL A 481 -15.84 62.00 0.76
CA VAL A 481 -16.30 63.35 1.06
C VAL A 481 -17.30 63.23 2.20
N SER A 482 -17.00 63.83 3.34
CA SER A 482 -17.93 63.88 4.47
C SER A 482 -18.36 65.33 4.71
N PRO A 483 -19.67 65.62 4.75
CA PRO A 483 -20.13 66.95 5.09
C PRO A 483 -19.91 67.17 6.60
N LEU A 484 -19.08 68.15 6.97
CA LEU A 484 -19.07 68.67 8.33
C LEU A 484 -20.30 69.57 8.46
N ALA A 485 -21.34 69.06 9.10
CA ALA A 485 -22.51 69.85 9.44
C ALA A 485 -22.13 70.88 10.53
N ALA A 486 -21.79 72.10 10.11
CA ALA A 486 -21.94 73.33 10.89
C ALA A 486 -21.82 74.57 9.98
N CYS A 487 -22.95 75.21 9.67
CA CYS A 487 -22.97 76.54 9.05
C CYS A 487 -22.69 77.60 10.12
N SER A 488 -21.48 78.16 10.12
CA SER A 488 -21.18 79.40 10.84
C SER A 488 -20.64 80.41 9.83
N GLY A 489 -21.41 81.48 9.59
CA GLY A 489 -20.98 82.62 8.75
C GLY A 489 -21.31 82.53 7.25
N GLY A 490 -22.28 81.70 6.84
CA GLY A 490 -22.77 81.67 5.45
C GLY A 490 -21.83 80.99 4.44
N ARG A 491 -20.85 80.20 4.91
CA ARG A 491 -19.99 79.36 4.05
C ARG A 491 -20.08 77.90 4.48
N SER A 492 -20.43 77.03 3.53
CA SER A 492 -20.37 75.57 3.72
C SER A 492 -18.92 75.11 3.58
N VAL A 493 -18.41 74.36 4.56
CA VAL A 493 -17.06 73.77 4.51
C VAL A 493 -17.19 72.28 4.20
N VAL A 494 -16.69 71.86 3.04
CA VAL A 494 -16.63 70.45 2.65
C VAL A 494 -15.22 69.94 2.91
N THR A 495 -15.08 68.89 3.72
CA THR A 495 -13.79 68.23 3.95
C THR A 495 -13.69 66.99 3.08
N VAL A 496 -12.66 66.94 2.24
CA VAL A 496 -12.34 65.77 1.42
C VAL A 496 -11.18 65.05 2.08
N THR A 497 -11.39 63.79 2.43
CA THR A 497 -10.35 62.96 3.05
C THR A 497 -9.79 62.00 2.00
N TYR A 498 -8.47 61.91 1.95
CA TYR A 498 -7.71 61.05 1.03
C TYR A 498 -7.11 59.90 1.83
N SER A 499 -7.30 58.66 1.36
CA SER A 499 -6.54 57.53 1.88
C SER A 499 -5.75 56.88 0.74
N PHE A 500 -4.44 56.75 0.93
CA PHE A 500 -3.53 56.12 -0.01
C PHE A 500 -3.04 54.82 0.62
N ALA A 501 -3.76 53.73 0.41
CA ALA A 501 -3.28 52.42 0.82
C ALA A 501 -2.25 51.91 -0.20
N GLY A 502 -0.96 52.12 0.10
CA GLY A 502 0.13 51.30 -0.46
C GLY A 502 0.51 51.47 -1.94
N THR A 503 0.13 52.53 -2.65
CA THR A 503 0.56 52.73 -4.05
C THR A 503 1.66 53.79 -4.21
N ALA A 504 2.70 53.43 -4.97
CA ALA A 504 3.81 54.30 -5.38
C ALA A 504 3.40 55.35 -6.45
N SER A 505 2.10 55.63 -6.63
CA SER A 505 1.61 56.47 -7.72
C SER A 505 0.33 57.20 -7.31
N ALA A 506 0.47 58.46 -6.91
CA ALA A 506 -0.66 59.37 -6.72
C ALA A 506 -1.42 59.60 -8.05
N PRO A 507 -2.73 59.88 -8.03
CA PRO A 507 -3.51 60.19 -9.24
C PRO A 507 -2.92 61.41 -9.96
N THR A 508 -3.01 61.43 -11.30
CA THR A 508 -2.58 62.62 -12.06
C THR A 508 -3.51 63.80 -11.77
N GLN A 509 -2.97 65.03 -11.79
CA GLN A 509 -3.70 66.26 -11.46
C GLN A 509 -5.01 66.42 -12.27
N LYS A 510 -5.05 65.86 -13.48
CA LYS A 510 -6.20 65.94 -14.39
C LYS A 510 -7.35 65.02 -13.99
N SER A 511 -7.08 63.79 -13.55
CA SER A 511 -8.11 62.88 -13.03
C SER A 511 -8.66 63.35 -11.68
N PHE A 512 -7.79 63.96 -10.85
CA PHE A 512 -8.19 64.55 -9.58
C PHE A 512 -9.23 65.67 -9.73
N ILE A 513 -8.99 66.64 -10.62
CA ILE A 513 -9.88 67.80 -10.81
C ILE A 513 -11.26 67.39 -11.35
N GLY A 514 -11.31 66.39 -12.24
CA GLY A 514 -12.57 65.89 -12.80
C GLY A 514 -13.47 65.23 -11.75
N ILE A 515 -12.89 64.34 -10.93
CA ILE A 515 -13.60 63.59 -9.90
C ILE A 515 -14.05 64.51 -8.75
N PHE A 516 -13.19 65.46 -8.34
CA PHE A 516 -13.52 66.47 -7.32
C PHE A 516 -14.74 67.31 -7.72
N LYS A 517 -14.79 67.77 -8.98
CA LYS A 517 -15.91 68.59 -9.47
C LYS A 517 -17.24 67.84 -9.46
N GLN A 518 -17.26 66.58 -9.90
CA GLN A 518 -18.48 65.79 -9.95
C GLN A 518 -19.02 65.49 -8.55
N GLN A 519 -18.19 65.00 -7.63
CA GLN A 519 -18.66 64.62 -6.29
C GLN A 519 -19.00 65.81 -5.39
N VAL A 520 -18.32 66.95 -5.54
CA VAL A 520 -18.74 68.19 -4.87
C VAL A 520 -20.09 68.67 -5.41
N THR A 521 -20.35 68.50 -6.71
CA THR A 521 -21.66 68.82 -7.31
C THR A 521 -22.74 67.91 -6.74
N ASP A 522 -22.51 66.60 -6.67
CA ASP A 522 -23.48 65.62 -6.15
C ASP A 522 -23.73 65.79 -4.62
N ALA A 523 -22.67 66.11 -3.86
CA ALA A 523 -22.79 66.40 -2.42
C ALA A 523 -23.54 67.71 -2.15
N LEU A 524 -23.32 68.73 -2.99
CA LEU A 524 -24.08 69.99 -2.90
C LEU A 524 -25.54 69.79 -3.30
N SER A 525 -25.84 68.96 -4.32
CA SER A 525 -27.22 68.68 -4.77
C SER A 525 -28.01 67.71 -3.89
N SER A 526 -27.36 67.03 -2.94
CA SER A 526 -28.02 66.17 -1.94
C SER A 526 -28.16 66.85 -0.57
N THR A 527 -27.45 67.95 -0.34
CA THR A 527 -27.48 68.75 0.90
C THR A 527 -28.35 70.01 0.74
N PHE A 528 -28.52 70.51 -0.49
CA PHE A 528 -29.48 71.55 -0.90
C PHE A 528 -30.54 70.93 -1.79
#